data_AF-A0A2T1CAF7-F1
#
_entry.id   AF-A0A2T1CAF7-F1
#
_cell.length_a   1.000
_cell.length_b   1.000
_cell.length_c   1.000
_cell.angle_alpha   90.00
_cell.angle_beta   90.00
_cell.angle_gamma   90.00
#
_symmetry.space_group_name_H-M   'P 1'
#
loop_
_entity.id
_entity.type
_entity.pdbx_description
1 polymer ?
#
loop_
_entity_poly.entity_id
_entity_poly.type
_entity_poly.pdbx_seq_one_letter_code
_entity_poly.pdbx_strand_id
1 'polypeptide(L)'
;DLKIQYSRDVVLANENSEAQVVISGTPAAVEELLAKIKVKRAVKLNVSGAFHSPLMASVAAEFQLALKAARFSDAKMLVLSNAEPTATTSAATLKQRLNYQMTKGVRWREISLQLPQQGIDRVIEIGPGKVLTGLIKRTCPNLALVNISSFADLPA
;
A
#
# COMPACT_ATOMS: atom_id res chain seq x y z
N ASP A 1 5.42 -19.22 -3.06
CA ASP A 1 6.81 -18.75 -2.87
C ASP A 1 7.35 -17.98 -4.07
N LEU A 2 6.88 -16.74 -4.28
CA LEU A 2 7.53 -15.81 -5.21
C LEU A 2 8.73 -15.18 -4.49
N LYS A 3 9.87 -15.87 -4.48
CA LYS A 3 11.15 -15.25 -4.11
C LYS A 3 11.56 -14.33 -5.26
N ILE A 4 10.88 -13.18 -5.39
CA ILE A 4 11.34 -12.08 -6.24
C ILE A 4 12.69 -11.67 -5.67
N GLN A 5 13.77 -11.94 -6.41
CA GLN A 5 15.09 -11.43 -6.06
C GLN A 5 15.02 -9.91 -6.16
N TYR A 6 15.04 -9.24 -5.00
CA TYR A 6 15.19 -7.80 -4.93
C TYR A 6 16.52 -7.43 -5.58
N SER A 7 16.46 -6.78 -6.73
CA SER A 7 17.59 -6.01 -7.24
C SER A 7 17.39 -4.54 -6.89
N ARG A 8 18.42 -3.71 -7.00
CA ARG A 8 18.24 -2.25 -6.86
C ARG A 8 17.29 -1.68 -7.92
N ASP A 9 17.14 -2.39 -9.03
CA ASP A 9 16.48 -1.90 -10.23
C ASP A 9 15.05 -2.43 -10.39
N VAL A 10 14.61 -3.43 -9.62
CA VAL A 10 13.21 -3.87 -9.53
C VAL A 10 12.87 -4.43 -8.15
N VAL A 11 11.75 -3.98 -7.60
CA VAL A 11 11.25 -4.37 -6.27
C VAL A 11 9.77 -4.70 -6.28
N LEU A 12 9.33 -5.41 -5.24
CA LEU A 12 7.91 -5.55 -4.91
C LEU A 12 7.39 -4.23 -4.32
N ALA A 13 6.64 -3.48 -5.12
CA ALA A 13 6.08 -2.18 -4.76
C ALA A 13 4.81 -2.30 -3.94
N ASN A 14 3.91 -3.23 -4.30
CA ASN A 14 2.70 -3.49 -3.54
C ASN A 14 2.47 -4.99 -3.41
N GLU A 15 2.20 -5.43 -2.19
CA GLU A 15 1.58 -6.73 -1.93
C GLU A 15 0.11 -6.48 -1.58
N ASN A 16 -0.76 -6.52 -2.59
CA ASN A 16 -2.17 -6.15 -2.44
C ASN A 16 -3.02 -7.33 -1.96
N SER A 17 -2.74 -8.54 -2.47
CA SER A 17 -3.32 -9.80 -2.03
C SER A 17 -2.42 -10.95 -2.44
N GLU A 18 -2.77 -12.18 -2.05
CA GLU A 18 -2.03 -13.38 -2.48
C GLU A 18 -1.92 -13.52 -4.00
N ALA A 19 -2.96 -13.09 -4.72
CA ALA A 19 -3.04 -13.21 -6.17
C ALA A 19 -2.69 -11.91 -6.93
N GLN A 20 -2.40 -10.81 -6.22
CA GLN A 20 -2.15 -9.51 -6.85
C GLN A 20 -1.00 -8.77 -6.18
N VAL A 21 0.05 -8.55 -6.96
CA VAL A 21 1.22 -7.75 -6.60
C VAL A 21 1.50 -6.69 -7.65
N VAL A 22 2.30 -5.69 -7.28
CA VAL A 22 2.87 -4.70 -8.21
C VAL A 22 4.39 -4.73 -8.05
N ILE A 23 5.09 -4.81 -9.17
CA ILE A 23 6.54 -4.60 -9.23
C ILE A 23 6.83 -3.20 -9.76
N SER A 24 7.93 -2.60 -9.31
CA SER A 24 8.33 -1.25 -9.68
C SER A 24 9.85 -1.17 -9.79
N GLY A 25 10.35 -0.42 -10.77
CA GLY A 25 11.76 -0.46 -11.12
C GLY A 25 12.08 0.29 -12.41
N THR A 26 13.29 0.08 -12.92
CA THR A 26 13.65 0.53 -14.27
C THR A 26 12.84 -0.27 -15.31
N PRO A 27 12.53 0.32 -16.48
CA PRO A 27 11.78 -0.38 -17.52
C PRO A 27 12.42 -1.71 -17.92
N ALA A 28 13.74 -1.72 -18.11
CA ALA A 28 14.49 -2.93 -18.47
C ALA A 28 14.40 -4.03 -17.41
N ALA A 29 14.58 -3.70 -16.12
CA ALA A 29 14.53 -4.70 -15.05
C ALA A 29 13.11 -5.26 -14.84
N VAL A 30 12.07 -4.43 -15.02
CA VAL A 30 10.67 -4.88 -14.97
C VAL A 30 10.38 -5.85 -16.12
N GLU A 31 10.80 -5.53 -17.35
CA GLU A 31 10.62 -6.39 -18.53
C GLU A 31 11.37 -7.71 -18.38
N GLU A 32 12.61 -7.67 -17.91
CA GLU A 32 13.43 -8.85 -17.65
C GLU A 32 12.77 -9.78 -16.60
N LEU A 33 12.27 -9.22 -15.50
CA LEU A 33 11.59 -10.00 -14.46
C LEU A 33 10.30 -10.62 -15.02
N LEU A 34 9.50 -9.86 -15.78
CA LEU A 34 8.27 -10.35 -16.39
C LEU A 34 8.53 -11.53 -17.35
N ALA A 35 9.64 -11.51 -18.10
CA ALA A 35 10.01 -12.61 -18.99
C ALA A 35 10.38 -13.91 -18.23
N LYS A 36 10.77 -13.80 -16.96
CA LYS A 36 11.22 -14.93 -16.12
C LYS A 36 10.11 -15.55 -15.25
N ILE A 37 8.95 -14.90 -15.14
CA ILE A 37 7.86 -15.38 -14.28
C ILE A 37 6.64 -15.80 -15.10
N LYS A 38 5.94 -16.82 -14.64
CA LYS A 38 4.64 -17.22 -15.19
C LYS A 38 3.54 -16.56 -14.38
N VAL A 39 2.75 -15.70 -15.02
CA VAL A 39 1.59 -15.05 -14.42
C VAL A 39 0.38 -15.20 -15.32
N LYS A 40 -0.82 -15.28 -14.73
CA LYS A 40 -2.08 -15.35 -15.50
C LYS A 40 -2.33 -14.08 -16.31
N ARG A 41 -1.91 -12.92 -15.77
CA ARG A 41 -2.10 -11.60 -16.39
C ARG A 41 -1.00 -10.66 -15.88
N ALA A 42 -0.39 -9.92 -16.80
CA ALA A 42 0.48 -8.79 -16.50
C ALA A 42 -0.11 -7.53 -17.16
N VAL A 43 -0.08 -6.40 -16.46
CA VAL A 43 -0.56 -5.11 -16.97
C VAL A 43 0.45 -4.04 -16.62
N LYS A 44 0.95 -3.32 -17.63
CA LYS A 44 1.77 -2.13 -17.42
C LYS A 44 0.88 -1.00 -16.90
N LEU A 45 1.20 -0.46 -15.73
CA LEU A 45 0.45 0.64 -15.14
C LEU A 45 0.76 1.94 -15.87
N ASN A 46 -0.26 2.79 -16.07
CA ASN A 46 -0.11 4.10 -16.68
C ASN A 46 0.38 5.13 -15.65
N VAL A 47 1.64 4.98 -15.24
CA VAL A 47 2.33 5.85 -14.29
C VAL A 47 3.72 6.16 -14.80
N SER A 48 4.23 7.34 -14.45
CA SER A 48 5.53 7.85 -14.94
C SER A 48 6.71 7.49 -14.04
N GLY A 49 6.47 7.06 -12.81
CA GLY A 49 7.51 6.85 -11.80
C GLY A 49 7.61 5.42 -11.29
N ALA A 50 8.82 5.05 -10.85
CA ALA A 50 9.09 3.81 -10.12
C ALA A 50 8.67 3.93 -8.65
N PHE A 51 7.39 4.19 -8.39
CA PHE A 51 6.84 4.38 -7.04
C PHE A 51 7.12 3.20 -6.11
N HIS A 52 7.24 3.48 -4.81
CA HIS A 52 7.52 2.49 -3.76
C HIS A 52 8.82 1.69 -3.99
N SER A 53 9.82 2.34 -4.58
CA SER A 53 11.13 1.76 -4.85
C SER A 53 12.28 2.68 -4.42
N PRO A 54 13.51 2.15 -4.27
CA PRO A 54 14.69 2.96 -3.99
C PRO A 54 14.94 4.07 -5.02
N LEU A 55 14.44 3.94 -6.25
CA LEU A 55 14.58 4.95 -7.31
C LEU A 55 13.80 6.25 -7.00
N MET A 56 12.90 6.23 -6.01
CA MET A 56 12.21 7.43 -5.50
C MET A 56 13.03 8.23 -4.49
N ALA A 57 14.29 7.88 -4.21
CA ALA A 57 15.08 8.50 -3.15
C ALA A 57 15.22 10.03 -3.28
N SER A 58 15.42 10.56 -4.51
CA SER A 58 15.51 12.02 -4.72
C SER A 58 14.20 12.72 -4.38
N VAL A 59 13.08 12.25 -4.92
CA VAL A 59 11.74 12.79 -4.65
C VAL A 59 11.37 12.62 -3.17
N ALA A 60 11.75 11.52 -2.55
CA ALA A 60 11.54 11.30 -1.12
C ALA A 60 12.34 12.29 -0.25
N ALA A 61 13.53 12.70 -0.67
CA ALA A 61 14.32 13.73 0.02
C ALA A 61 13.67 15.12 -0.08
N GLU A 62 13.02 15.44 -1.21
CA GLU A 62 12.23 16.67 -1.34
C GLU A 62 10.97 16.62 -0.47
N PHE A 63 10.23 15.51 -0.50
CA PHE A 63 9.06 15.28 0.35
C PHE A 63 9.40 15.36 1.85
N GLN A 64 10.58 14.90 2.24
CA GLN A 64 11.10 14.99 3.61
C GLN A 64 11.11 16.41 4.16
N LEU A 65 11.46 17.39 3.33
CA LEU A 65 11.51 18.79 3.73
C LEU A 65 10.10 19.30 4.08
N ALA A 66 9.12 19.01 3.22
CA ALA A 66 7.71 19.35 3.46
C ALA A 66 7.15 18.61 4.68
N LEU A 67 7.44 17.31 4.80
CA LEU A 67 6.98 16.50 5.92
C LEU A 67 7.58 17.00 7.24
N LYS A 68 8.87 17.39 7.27
CA LYS A 68 9.51 17.95 8.47
C LYS A 68 8.75 19.19 8.98
N ALA A 69 8.34 20.08 8.09
CA ALA A 69 7.58 21.28 8.43
C ALA A 69 6.13 20.99 8.88
N ALA A 70 5.53 19.88 8.44
CA ALA A 70 4.18 19.51 8.84
C ALA A 70 4.08 19.16 10.34
N ARG A 71 3.10 19.74 11.03
CA ARG A 71 2.78 19.39 12.42
C ARG A 71 2.00 18.08 12.47
N PHE A 72 2.42 17.17 13.34
CA PHE A 72 1.73 15.91 13.60
C PHE A 72 1.28 15.90 15.06
N SER A 73 0.06 15.45 15.29
CA SER A 73 -0.50 15.15 16.61
C SER A 73 -0.81 13.67 16.67
N ASP A 74 -0.83 13.10 17.87
CA ASP A 74 -1.21 11.70 18.04
C ASP A 74 -2.59 11.44 17.43
N ALA A 75 -2.71 10.31 16.74
CA ALA A 75 -3.96 9.92 16.12
C ALA A 75 -4.99 9.54 17.18
N LYS A 76 -6.26 9.90 16.95
CA LYS A 76 -7.38 9.52 17.83
C LYS A 76 -7.78 8.05 17.69
N MET A 77 -7.29 7.39 16.64
CA MET A 77 -7.55 5.99 16.32
C MET A 77 -6.25 5.33 15.87
N LEU A 78 -6.18 4.01 16.00
CA LEU A 78 -5.04 3.23 15.52
C LEU A 78 -4.88 3.40 14.00
N VAL A 79 -3.65 3.65 13.58
CA VAL A 79 -3.28 3.76 12.17
C VAL A 79 -2.29 2.64 11.83
N LEU A 80 -2.60 1.89 10.78
CA LEU A 80 -1.73 0.89 10.16
C LEU A 80 -1.02 1.54 8.97
N SER A 81 0.30 1.64 9.02
CA SER A 81 1.09 2.24 7.93
C SER A 81 1.53 1.19 6.91
N ASN A 82 1.54 1.55 5.63
CA ASN A 82 1.89 0.63 4.54
C ASN A 82 3.32 0.05 4.64
N ALA A 83 4.33 0.86 4.98
CA ALA A 83 5.71 0.40 5.11
C ALA A 83 5.94 -0.52 6.33
N GLU A 84 5.18 -0.29 7.41
CA GLU A 84 5.27 -1.02 8.66
C GLU A 84 3.86 -1.15 9.26
N PRO A 85 3.18 -2.27 8.99
CA PRO A 85 1.76 -2.44 9.26
C PRO A 85 1.51 -2.81 10.72
N THR A 86 2.11 -2.09 11.67
CA THR A 86 1.84 -2.28 13.10
C THR A 86 0.99 -1.11 13.58
N ALA A 87 -0.14 -1.39 14.21
CA ALA A 87 -1.06 -0.37 14.67
C ALA A 87 -0.40 0.57 15.69
N THR A 88 -0.57 1.89 15.51
CA THR A 88 -0.07 2.89 16.48
C THR A 88 -0.89 4.17 16.41
N THR A 89 -0.88 4.95 17.47
CA THR A 89 -1.41 6.32 17.51
C THR A 89 -0.31 7.39 17.56
N SER A 90 0.96 7.01 17.74
CA SER A 90 2.05 7.97 17.97
C SER A 90 2.34 8.81 16.72
N ALA A 91 2.22 10.13 16.85
CA ALA A 91 2.55 11.09 15.79
C ALA A 91 3.97 10.92 15.28
N ALA A 92 4.94 10.72 16.18
CA ALA A 92 6.34 10.55 15.84
C ALA A 92 6.55 9.30 14.96
N THR A 93 5.98 8.17 15.38
CA THR A 93 6.05 6.91 14.63
C THR A 93 5.35 7.02 13.27
N LEU A 94 4.16 7.62 13.21
CA LEU A 94 3.41 7.79 11.96
C LEU A 94 4.16 8.71 10.98
N LYS A 95 4.74 9.81 11.47
CA LYS A 95 5.56 10.71 10.65
C LYS A 95 6.80 10.00 10.11
N GLN A 96 7.48 9.22 10.94
CA GLN A 96 8.63 8.41 10.53
C GLN A 96 8.24 7.36 9.48
N ARG A 97 7.10 6.67 9.62
CA ARG A 97 6.67 5.66 8.65
C ARG A 97 6.25 6.28 7.32
N LEU A 98 5.53 7.40 7.35
CA LEU A 98 5.18 8.16 6.15
C LEU A 98 6.43 8.64 5.40
N ASN A 99 7.48 9.01 6.14
CA ASN A 99 8.76 9.42 5.56
C ASN A 99 9.38 8.35 4.64
N TYR A 100 9.24 7.07 5.00
CA TYR A 100 9.80 5.97 4.22
C TYR A 100 8.85 5.47 3.12
N GLN A 101 7.61 5.93 3.10
CA GLN A 101 6.56 5.32 2.27
C GLN A 101 6.82 5.43 0.77
N MET A 102 7.51 6.48 0.32
CA MET A 102 7.82 6.66 -1.10
C MET A 102 8.82 5.64 -1.64
N THR A 103 9.70 5.10 -0.78
CA THR A 103 10.79 4.19 -1.15
C THR A 103 10.60 2.77 -0.62
N LYS A 104 9.56 2.54 0.19
CA LYS A 104 9.18 1.24 0.74
C LYS A 104 7.88 0.73 0.11
N GLY A 105 7.77 -0.58 0.03
CA GLY A 105 6.58 -1.26 -0.48
C GLY A 105 5.33 -1.04 0.36
N VAL A 106 4.18 -1.28 -0.26
CA VAL A 106 2.85 -1.23 0.33
C VAL A 106 2.41 -2.63 0.75
N ARG A 107 2.40 -2.90 2.05
CA ARG A 107 2.08 -4.22 2.64
C ARG A 107 0.58 -4.37 2.91
N TRP A 108 -0.25 -4.11 1.90
CA TRP A 108 -1.71 -4.03 2.05
C TRP A 108 -2.37 -5.37 2.44
N ARG A 109 -1.87 -6.49 1.91
CA ARG A 109 -2.33 -7.83 2.30
C ARG A 109 -2.14 -8.04 3.81
N GLU A 110 -0.97 -7.69 4.33
CA GLU A 110 -0.66 -7.86 5.76
C GLU A 110 -1.52 -6.97 6.65
N ILE A 111 -1.77 -5.72 6.23
CA ILE A 111 -2.74 -4.83 6.89
C ILE A 111 -4.12 -5.49 6.92
N SER A 112 -4.59 -5.99 5.77
CA SER A 112 -5.91 -6.61 5.65
C SER A 112 -6.06 -7.82 6.56
N LEU A 113 -5.03 -8.68 6.64
CA LEU A 113 -5.02 -9.88 7.49
C LEU A 113 -5.07 -9.56 8.99
N GLN A 114 -4.63 -8.38 9.42
CA GLN A 114 -4.69 -7.96 10.82
C GLN A 114 -6.07 -7.50 11.25
N LEU A 115 -6.91 -7.02 10.33
CA LEU A 115 -8.23 -6.47 10.67
C LEU A 115 -9.07 -7.45 11.51
N PRO A 116 -9.34 -8.70 11.07
CA PRO A 116 -10.11 -9.65 11.87
C PRO A 116 -9.38 -10.06 13.17
N GLN A 117 -8.05 -10.07 13.19
CA GLN A 117 -7.25 -10.38 14.39
C GLN A 117 -7.41 -9.31 15.48
N GLN A 118 -7.74 -8.08 15.08
CA GLN A 118 -8.04 -6.97 15.99
C GLN A 118 -9.53 -6.88 16.34
N GLY A 119 -10.34 -7.90 16.00
CA GLY A 119 -11.77 -7.93 16.28
C GLY A 119 -12.61 -7.02 15.37
N ILE A 120 -12.04 -6.52 14.26
CA ILE A 120 -12.78 -5.74 13.28
C ILE A 120 -13.65 -6.71 12.46
N ASP A 121 -14.95 -6.45 12.41
CA ASP A 121 -15.93 -7.22 11.63
C ASP A 121 -16.45 -6.45 10.40
N ARG A 122 -16.26 -5.13 10.37
CA ARG A 122 -16.73 -4.23 9.32
C ARG A 122 -15.63 -3.28 8.86
N VAL A 123 -15.48 -3.14 7.54
CA VAL A 123 -14.57 -2.19 6.90
C VAL A 123 -15.33 -1.27 5.96
N ILE A 124 -15.01 0.02 6.04
CA ILE A 124 -15.59 1.06 5.19
C ILE A 124 -14.47 1.65 4.32
N GLU A 125 -14.56 1.50 3.00
CA GLU A 125 -13.69 2.20 2.05
C GLU A 125 -14.29 3.56 1.73
N ILE A 126 -13.54 4.61 2.06
CA ILE A 126 -13.94 6.01 1.86
C ILE A 126 -13.17 6.55 0.66
N GLY A 127 -13.89 6.99 -0.36
CA GLY A 127 -13.33 7.52 -1.61
C GLY A 127 -13.89 6.83 -2.85
N PRO A 128 -13.44 7.24 -4.05
CA PRO A 128 -13.99 6.74 -5.30
C PRO A 128 -13.64 5.26 -5.54
N GLY A 129 -14.61 4.51 -6.05
CA GLY A 129 -14.42 3.11 -6.45
C GLY A 129 -14.61 2.10 -5.32
N LYS A 130 -14.05 0.90 -5.52
CA LYS A 130 -14.22 -0.27 -4.64
C LYS A 130 -13.00 -1.18 -4.63
N VAL A 131 -11.82 -0.61 -4.82
CA VAL A 131 -10.59 -1.38 -5.03
C VAL A 131 -10.16 -2.03 -3.72
N LEU A 132 -10.15 -1.26 -2.62
CA LEU A 132 -9.65 -1.73 -1.33
C LEU A 132 -10.58 -2.79 -0.73
N THR A 133 -11.89 -2.55 -0.72
CA THR A 133 -12.90 -3.55 -0.33
C THR A 133 -12.83 -4.78 -1.24
N GLY A 134 -12.66 -4.61 -2.55
CA GLY A 134 -12.45 -5.72 -3.47
C GLY A 134 -11.22 -6.58 -3.11
N LEU A 135 -10.11 -5.95 -2.73
CA LEU A 135 -8.91 -6.63 -2.24
C LEU A 135 -9.16 -7.33 -0.91
N ILE A 136 -9.76 -6.65 0.07
CA ILE A 136 -10.09 -7.20 1.38
C ILE A 136 -11.01 -8.40 1.24
N LYS A 137 -12.03 -8.37 0.37
CA LYS A 137 -12.94 -9.51 0.14
C LYS A 137 -12.20 -10.80 -0.27
N ARG A 138 -11.10 -10.66 -1.03
CA ARG A 138 -10.27 -11.79 -1.46
C ARG A 138 -9.30 -12.27 -0.39
N THR A 139 -8.95 -11.41 0.57
CA THR A 139 -7.98 -11.71 1.64
C THR A 139 -8.68 -12.15 2.93
N CYS A 140 -9.81 -11.55 3.27
CA CYS A 140 -10.61 -11.75 4.48
C CYS A 140 -12.11 -11.78 4.10
N PRO A 141 -12.62 -12.93 3.61
CA PRO A 141 -13.95 -13.00 3.01
C PRO A 141 -15.12 -12.80 3.99
N ASN A 142 -14.88 -12.90 5.30
CA ASN A 142 -15.91 -12.83 6.34
C ASN A 142 -16.17 -11.41 6.86
N LEU A 143 -15.39 -10.41 6.42
CA LEU A 143 -15.61 -9.01 6.83
C LEU A 143 -16.82 -8.42 6.10
N ALA A 144 -17.66 -7.68 6.82
CA ALA A 144 -18.66 -6.82 6.22
C ALA A 144 -17.97 -5.63 5.55
N LEU A 145 -18.28 -5.38 4.28
CA LEU A 145 -17.61 -4.36 3.47
C LEU A 145 -18.62 -3.31 2.99
N VAL A 146 -18.28 -2.05 3.18
CA VAL A 146 -19.09 -0.89 2.76
C VAL A 146 -18.21 0.08 1.97
N ASN A 147 -18.79 0.72 0.96
CA ASN A 147 -18.15 1.76 0.18
C ASN A 147 -18.90 3.08 0.37
N ILE A 148 -18.18 4.16 0.66
CA ILE A 148 -18.71 5.52 0.69
C ILE A 148 -17.94 6.32 -0.36
N SER A 149 -18.55 6.49 -1.53
CA SER A 149 -17.93 7.08 -2.72
C SER A 149 -18.54 8.42 -3.12
N SER A 150 -19.74 8.72 -2.62
CA SER A 150 -20.49 9.94 -2.87
C SER A 150 -21.31 10.33 -1.65
N PHE A 151 -21.86 11.55 -1.65
CA PHE A 151 -22.76 12.02 -0.60
C PHE A 151 -24.00 11.12 -0.44
N ALA A 152 -24.48 10.52 -1.53
CA ALA A 152 -25.64 9.62 -1.51
C ALA A 152 -25.38 8.30 -0.75
N ASP A 153 -24.12 7.95 -0.51
CA ASP A 153 -23.74 6.74 0.24
C ASP A 153 -23.69 7.00 1.76
N LEU A 154 -23.81 8.26 2.21
CA LEU A 154 -23.81 8.59 3.63
C LEU A 154 -25.15 8.21 4.28
N PRO A 155 -25.13 7.64 5.50
CA PRO A 155 -26.34 7.49 6.29
C PRO A 155 -27.01 8.86 6.48
N ALA A 156 -28.35 8.85 6.51
CA ALA A 156 -29.17 10.02 6.81
C ALA A 156 -28.95 10.51 8.26
#